data_AF-A0A529LCX2-F1
#
_entry.id   AF-A0A529LCX2-F1
#
_cell.length_a   1.000
_cell.length_b   1.000
_cell.length_c   1.000
_cell.angle_alpha   90.00
_cell.angle_beta   90.00
_cell.angle_gamma   90.00
#
_symmetry.space_group_name_H-M   'P 1'
#
loop_
_entity.id
_entity.type
_entity.pdbx_description
1 polymer ?
#
loop_
_entity_poly.entity_id
_entity_poly.type
_entity_poly.pdbx_seq_one_letter_code
_entity_poly.pdbx_strand_id
1 'polypeptide(L)'
;IEPGKRADIIAVRADTPRMTPLYGEGPYFNLQHNLVHAVRGSDVAMTMIDGQIVVEDGELKTADLGEIIAEVRKVAPGLFARRAAFL
;
A
#
# COMPACT_ATOMS: atom_id res chain seq x y z
N ILE A 1 6.45 -12.68 -11.75
CA ILE A 1 6.53 -11.72 -12.89
C ILE A 1 6.89 -12.54 -14.11
N GLU A 2 6.04 -12.59 -15.13
CA GLU A 2 6.19 -13.46 -16.30
C GLU A 2 5.81 -12.70 -17.58
N PRO A 3 6.47 -12.97 -18.73
CA PRO A 3 6.13 -12.34 -20.00
C PRO A 3 4.66 -12.57 -20.41
N GLY A 4 4.05 -11.55 -21.03
CA GLY A 4 2.65 -11.61 -21.50
C GLY A 4 1.59 -11.36 -20.42
N LYS A 5 1.97 -11.27 -19.14
CA LYS A 5 1.06 -10.84 -18.06
C LYS A 5 1.00 -9.30 -17.96
N ARG A 6 -0.08 -8.79 -17.37
CA ARG A 6 -0.20 -7.36 -17.03
C ARG A 6 0.92 -6.96 -16.07
N ALA A 7 1.39 -5.73 -16.23
CA ALA A 7 2.43 -5.15 -15.38
C ALA A 7 1.80 -4.60 -14.08
N ASP A 8 1.33 -5.52 -13.24
CA ASP A 8 0.82 -5.25 -11.89
C ASP A 8 1.95 -5.55 -10.89
N ILE A 9 2.61 -4.50 -10.40
CA ILE A 9 3.87 -4.60 -9.65
C ILE A 9 3.83 -3.67 -8.44
N ILE A 10 4.40 -4.12 -7.31
CA ILE A 10 4.75 -3.24 -6.20
C ILE A 10 6.27 -3.27 -5.97
N ALA A 11 6.82 -2.15 -5.52
CA ALA A 11 8.18 -2.07 -4.97
C ALA A 11 8.11 -1.85 -3.47
N VAL A 12 8.83 -2.66 -2.70
CA VAL A 12 8.90 -2.59 -1.23
C VAL A 12 10.31 -2.21 -0.83
N ARG A 13 10.44 -1.22 0.06
CA ARG A 13 11.73 -0.77 0.60
C ARG A 13 12.35 -1.87 1.44
N ALA A 14 13.54 -2.33 1.05
CA ALA A 14 14.30 -3.37 1.74
C ALA A 14 15.25 -2.82 2.83
N ASP A 15 15.41 -1.51 2.89
CA ASP A 15 16.35 -0.76 3.73
C ASP A 15 15.69 -0.11 4.95
N THR A 16 14.58 -0.70 5.42
CA THR A 16 13.87 -0.19 6.61
C THR A 16 14.25 -0.99 7.86
N PRO A 17 14.11 -0.42 9.07
CA PRO A 17 14.30 -1.17 10.31
C PRO A 17 13.43 -2.42 10.40
N ARG A 18 12.24 -2.42 9.77
CA ARG A 18 11.33 -3.58 9.72
C ARG A 18 11.85 -4.69 8.83
N MET A 19 12.60 -4.35 7.77
CA MET A 19 13.22 -5.31 6.88
C MET A 19 14.56 -5.85 7.38
N THR A 20 15.08 -5.33 8.50
CA THR A 20 16.41 -5.67 9.00
C THR A 20 16.34 -6.65 10.18
N PRO A 21 16.98 -7.84 10.10
CA PRO A 21 17.84 -8.32 9.02
C PRO A 21 17.06 -8.84 7.79
N LEU A 22 17.66 -8.67 6.61
CA LEU A 22 17.20 -9.26 5.35
C LEU A 22 18.25 -10.22 4.81
N TYR A 23 17.88 -11.48 4.68
CA TYR A 23 18.67 -12.51 4.03
C TYR A 23 17.95 -12.93 2.74
N GLY A 24 18.56 -12.60 1.60
CA GLY A 24 18.01 -12.87 0.26
C GLY A 24 18.23 -14.28 -0.24
N GLU A 25 19.12 -15.06 0.39
CA GLU A 25 19.49 -16.42 -0.03
C GLU A 25 19.95 -17.27 1.16
N GLY A 26 20.16 -18.56 0.92
CA GLY A 26 20.76 -19.49 1.88
C GLY A 26 19.79 -19.99 2.98
N PRO A 27 20.31 -20.66 4.01
CA PRO A 27 19.48 -21.33 5.04
C PRO A 27 18.70 -20.35 5.93
N TYR A 28 19.07 -19.07 5.92
CA TYR A 28 18.41 -18.01 6.70
C TYR A 28 17.48 -17.14 5.85
N PHE A 29 17.18 -17.54 4.60
CA PHE A 29 16.30 -16.81 3.69
C PHE A 29 14.99 -16.42 4.37
N ASN A 30 14.72 -15.11 4.47
CA ASN A 30 13.62 -14.58 5.25
C ASN A 30 12.80 -13.49 4.54
N LEU A 31 13.00 -13.25 3.25
CA LEU A 31 12.28 -12.21 2.49
C LEU A 31 10.76 -12.34 2.64
N GLN A 32 10.22 -13.54 2.41
CA GLN A 32 8.79 -13.85 2.53
C GLN A 32 8.28 -13.70 3.97
N HIS A 33 9.09 -14.04 4.98
CA HIS A 33 8.71 -13.82 6.37
C HIS A 33 8.64 -12.33 6.69
N ASN A 34 9.62 -11.54 6.24
CA ASN A 34 9.59 -10.09 6.41
C ASN A 34 8.40 -9.46 5.69
N LEU A 35 8.08 -9.91 4.45
CA LEU A 35 6.92 -9.44 3.69
C LEU A 35 5.58 -9.71 4.39
N VAL A 36 5.43 -10.87 5.03
CA VAL A 36 4.16 -11.26 5.67
C VAL A 36 4.02 -10.70 7.09
N HIS A 37 5.12 -10.67 7.85
CA HIS A 37 5.06 -10.42 9.29
C HIS A 37 5.63 -9.07 9.74
N ALA A 38 6.49 -8.43 8.93
CA ALA A 38 7.18 -7.21 9.34
C ALA A 38 6.78 -5.98 8.50
N VAL A 39 6.64 -6.14 7.18
CA VAL A 39 6.31 -5.06 6.25
C VAL A 39 4.96 -4.42 6.56
N ARG A 40 4.91 -3.11 6.45
CA ARG A 40 3.69 -2.29 6.54
C ARG A 40 3.42 -1.62 5.20
N GLY A 41 2.20 -1.10 5.04
CA GLY A 41 1.83 -0.33 3.84
C GLY A 41 2.77 0.86 3.57
N SER A 42 3.35 1.47 4.60
CA SER A 42 4.32 2.57 4.46
C SER A 42 5.69 2.14 3.93
N ASP A 43 5.97 0.84 3.86
CA ASP A 43 7.21 0.31 3.26
C ASP A 43 7.06 0.11 1.74
N VAL A 44 5.85 0.23 1.18
CA VAL A 44 5.65 0.22 -0.28
C VAL A 44 6.11 1.55 -0.85
N ALA A 45 7.11 1.51 -1.72
CA ALA A 45 7.66 2.69 -2.40
C ALA A 45 6.89 3.02 -3.68
N MET A 46 6.39 2.01 -4.41
CA MET A 46 5.70 2.21 -5.67
C MET A 46 4.64 1.12 -5.89
N THR A 47 3.52 1.50 -6.50
CA THR A 47 2.49 0.60 -6.99
C THR A 47 2.20 0.92 -8.45
N MET A 48 2.21 -0.12 -9.29
CA MET A 48 1.93 -0.07 -10.72
C MET A 48 0.77 -1.00 -11.05
N ILE A 49 -0.16 -0.52 -11.87
CA ILE A 49 -1.32 -1.27 -12.37
C ILE A 49 -1.31 -1.15 -13.89
N ASP A 50 -1.30 -2.28 -14.58
CA ASP A 50 -1.28 -2.38 -16.05
C ASP A 50 -0.20 -1.47 -16.70
N GLY A 51 0.98 -1.39 -16.08
CA GLY A 51 2.10 -0.57 -16.55
C GLY A 51 2.05 0.91 -16.15
N GLN A 52 0.99 1.36 -15.47
CA GLN A 52 0.85 2.73 -14.99
C GLN A 52 1.20 2.82 -13.51
N ILE A 53 2.15 3.70 -13.18
CA ILE A 53 2.49 3.99 -11.78
C ILE A 53 1.36 4.84 -11.17
N VAL A 54 0.67 4.28 -10.17
CA VAL A 54 -0.48 4.92 -9.51
C VAL A 54 -0.13 5.48 -8.14
N VAL A 55 0.93 4.95 -7.50
CA VAL A 55 1.49 5.47 -6.24
C VAL A 55 3.01 5.43 -6.33
N GLU A 56 3.68 6.49 -5.90
CA GLU A 56 5.14 6.56 -5.83
C GLU A 56 5.57 7.45 -4.66
N ASP A 57 6.53 6.97 -3.87
CA ASP A 57 7.09 7.64 -2.68
C ASP A 57 6.05 8.14 -1.68
N GLY A 58 4.96 7.39 -1.52
CA GLY A 58 3.86 7.71 -0.61
C GLY A 58 2.85 8.70 -1.18
N GLU A 59 3.00 9.12 -2.44
CA GLU A 59 2.07 10.00 -3.12
C GLU A 59 1.17 9.23 -4.09
N LEU A 60 -0.14 9.45 -3.98
CA LEU A 60 -1.12 8.97 -4.95
C LEU A 60 -1.03 9.85 -6.20
N LYS A 61 -0.82 9.25 -7.38
CA LYS A 61 -0.63 9.97 -8.65
C LYS A 61 -1.92 10.17 -9.45
N THR A 62 -3.00 9.51 -9.04
CA THR A 62 -4.27 9.49 -9.79
C THR A 62 -5.36 10.38 -9.20
N ALA A 63 -5.16 10.95 -8.00
CA ALA A 63 -6.11 11.84 -7.34
C ALA A 63 -5.42 12.60 -6.19
N ASP A 64 -6.03 13.72 -5.77
CA ASP A 64 -5.58 14.45 -4.58
C ASP A 64 -6.11 13.78 -3.30
N LEU A 65 -5.19 13.31 -2.46
CA LEU A 65 -5.54 12.61 -1.22
C LEU A 65 -6.19 13.55 -0.19
N GLY A 66 -5.80 14.83 -0.18
CA GLY A 66 -6.36 15.84 0.72
C GLY A 66 -7.82 16.14 0.42
N GLU A 67 -8.18 16.32 -0.85
CA GLU A 67 -9.55 16.50 -1.33
C GLU A 67 -10.42 15.29 -1.00
N ILE A 68 -9.92 14.06 -1.23
CA ILE A 68 -10.62 12.82 -0.88
C ILE A 68 -10.92 12.80 0.63
N ILE A 69 -9.93 13.09 1.47
CA ILE A 69 -10.11 13.12 2.93
C ILE A 69 -11.11 14.21 3.34
N ALA A 70 -11.06 15.39 2.71
CA ALA A 70 -11.99 16.48 3.00
C ALA A 70 -13.44 16.10 2.66
N GLU A 71 -13.66 15.43 1.52
CA GLU A 71 -15.00 15.00 1.14
C GLU A 71 -15.51 13.89 2.07
N VAL A 72 -14.66 12.93 2.45
CA VAL A 72 -15.01 11.92 3.46
C VAL A 72 -15.44 12.57 4.78
N ARG A 73 -14.72 13.59 5.25
CA ARG A 73 -15.08 14.33 6.47
C ARG A 73 -16.44 15.02 6.37
N LYS A 74 -16.82 15.50 5.20
CA LYS A 74 -18.12 16.15 4.96
C LYS A 74 -19.27 15.15 4.94
N VAL A 75 -19.09 13.99 4.32
CA VAL A 75 -20.20 13.01 4.14
C VAL A 75 -20.38 12.07 5.33
N ALA A 76 -19.30 11.74 6.06
CA ALA A 76 -19.33 10.75 7.13
C ALA A 76 -20.35 11.03 8.25
N PRO A 77 -20.51 12.28 8.75
CA PRO A 77 -21.51 12.57 9.79
C PRO A 77 -22.92 12.17 9.39
N GLY A 78 -23.30 12.41 8.13
CA GLY A 78 -24.61 12.01 7.60
C GLY A 78 -24.80 10.50 7.56
N LEU A 79 -23.74 9.72 7.31
CA LEU A 79 -23.79 8.26 7.38
C LEU A 79 -24.07 7.78 8.82
N PHE A 80 -23.40 8.37 9.80
CA PHE A 80 -23.57 8.01 11.21
C PHE A 80 -24.94 8.42 11.76
N ALA A 81 -25.45 9.59 11.38
CA ALA A 81 -26.80 10.03 11.76
C ALA A 81 -27.87 9.05 11.24
N ARG A 82 -27.74 8.59 9.99
CA ARG A 82 -28.65 7.57 9.44
C ARG A 82 -28.58 6.27 10.23
N ARG A 83 -27.38 5.77 10.54
CA ARG A 83 -27.22 4.55 11.36
C ARG A 83 -27.89 4.70 12.72
N ALA A 84 -27.74 5.84 13.38
CA ALA A 84 -28.31 6.09 14.70
C ALA A 84 -29.84 6.11 14.69
N ALA A 85 -30.48 6.53 13.61
CA ALA A 85 -31.94 6.53 13.48
C ALA A 85 -32.55 5.13 13.26
N PHE A 86 -31.73 4.12 12.92
CA PHE A 86 -32.16 2.73 12.74
C PHE A 86 -31.85 1.83 13.95
N LEU A 87 -31.20 2.37 15.00
CA LEU A 87 -30.95 1.70 16.28
C LEU A 87 -31.94 2.21 17.33
#